data_AF-A0A7S1LKR3-F1
#
_entry.id   AF-A0A7S1LKR3-F1
#
_cell.length_a   1.000
_cell.length_b   1.000
_cell.length_c   1.000
_cell.angle_alpha   90.00
_cell.angle_beta   90.00
_cell.angle_gamma   90.00
#
_symmetry.space_group_name_H-M   'P 1'
#
loop_
_entity.id
_entity.type
_entity.pdbx_description
1 polymer ?
#
loop_
_entity_poly.entity_id
_entity_poly.type
_entity_poly.pdbx_seq_one_letter_code
_entity_poly.pdbx_strand_id
1 'polypeptide(L)'
;LPDTIFKTTIELPLKYKKRVQPIASGEKGPLNVGAIAIMPEGWKLAPKDRLPKALKKEMKGLAWAQYSKDKPNIVVAGPVQGERFETMTLPILAPDPNTQKDVPFDKYTFYYG
;
A
#
# COMPACT_ATOMS: atom_id res chain seq x y z
N LEU A 1 5.92 12.56 13.26
CA LEU A 1 5.62 12.25 14.67
C LEU A 1 5.83 10.75 14.88
N PRO A 2 6.43 10.32 16.00
CA PRO A 2 6.58 8.90 16.32
C PRO A 2 5.22 8.23 16.59
N ASP A 3 5.15 6.90 16.42
CA ASP A 3 3.95 6.06 16.64
C ASP A 3 2.65 6.58 15.98
N THR A 4 2.78 7.34 14.89
CA THR A 4 1.65 8.00 14.23
C THR A 4 1.26 7.26 12.96
N ILE A 5 -0.06 7.14 12.72
CA ILE A 5 -0.59 6.60 11.47
C ILE A 5 -0.76 7.74 10.48
N PHE A 6 -0.22 7.58 9.28
CA PHE A 6 -0.56 8.42 8.13
C PHE A 6 -0.92 7.57 6.92
N LYS A 7 -1.48 8.21 5.91
CA LYS A 7 -1.83 7.56 4.66
C LYS A 7 -0.90 8.02 3.55
N THR A 8 -0.48 7.08 2.73
CA THR A 8 0.11 7.36 1.42
C THR A 8 -0.91 7.03 0.35
N THR A 9 -0.98 7.88 -0.67
CA THR A 9 -1.81 7.67 -1.85
C THR A 9 -0.90 7.27 -3.00
N ILE A 10 -1.16 6.12 -3.60
CA ILE A 10 -0.48 5.63 -4.79
C ILE A 10 -1.46 5.75 -5.96
N GLU A 11 -1.11 6.56 -6.95
CA GLU A 11 -1.92 6.78 -8.13
C GLU A 11 -1.34 6.00 -9.31
N LEU A 12 -2.20 5.22 -9.96
CA LEU A 12 -1.87 4.40 -11.12
C LEU A 12 -2.70 4.90 -12.32
N PRO A 13 -2.36 6.08 -12.88
CA PRO A 13 -3.19 6.73 -13.88
C PRO A 13 -3.14 5.96 -15.20
N LEU A 14 -4.24 5.27 -15.53
CA LEU A 14 -4.42 4.60 -16.81
C LEU A 14 -5.84 4.86 -17.33
N LYS A 15 -6.01 4.83 -18.65
CA LYS A 15 -7.33 4.98 -19.27
C LYS A 15 -8.14 3.68 -19.16
N TYR A 16 -8.45 3.21 -17.94
CA TYR A 16 -9.04 1.89 -17.67
C TYR A 16 -10.35 1.62 -18.42
N LYS A 17 -11.17 2.65 -18.67
CA LYS A 17 -12.42 2.53 -19.46
C LYS A 17 -12.21 2.26 -20.94
N LYS A 18 -11.04 2.60 -21.48
CA LYS A 18 -10.72 2.50 -22.92
C LYS A 18 -9.66 1.45 -23.21
N ARG A 19 -8.83 1.11 -22.22
CA ARG A 19 -7.74 0.15 -22.35
C ARG A 19 -8.22 -1.23 -21.95
N VAL A 20 -7.82 -2.20 -22.75
CA VAL A 20 -8.05 -3.63 -22.54
C VAL A 20 -6.76 -4.36 -22.84
N GLN A 21 -6.53 -5.48 -22.15
CA GLN A 21 -5.36 -6.32 -22.34
C GLN A 21 -5.78 -7.72 -22.79
N PRO A 22 -4.94 -8.45 -23.54
CA PRO A 22 -5.12 -9.88 -23.73
C PRO A 22 -5.17 -10.58 -22.37
N ILE A 23 -6.23 -11.33 -22.10
CA ILE A 23 -6.34 -12.20 -20.93
C ILE A 23 -5.88 -13.61 -21.28
N ALA A 24 -5.84 -14.53 -20.30
CA ALA A 24 -5.31 -15.88 -20.49
C ALA A 24 -6.01 -16.67 -21.61
N SER A 25 -7.27 -16.35 -21.95
CA SER A 25 -8.01 -16.94 -23.07
C SER A 25 -7.62 -16.38 -24.45
N GLY A 26 -6.81 -15.32 -24.51
CA GLY A 26 -6.48 -14.58 -25.75
C GLY A 26 -7.47 -13.48 -26.10
N GLU A 27 -8.62 -13.41 -25.44
CA GLU A 27 -9.60 -12.33 -25.60
C GLU A 27 -9.12 -11.02 -24.96
N LYS A 28 -9.75 -9.90 -25.33
CA LYS A 28 -9.49 -8.60 -24.70
C LYS A 28 -10.34 -8.44 -23.44
N GLY A 29 -9.69 -8.25 -22.29
CA GLY A 29 -10.34 -8.06 -21.00
C GLY A 29 -9.85 -6.82 -20.23
N PRO A 30 -10.46 -6.56 -19.06
CA PRO A 30 -10.09 -5.44 -18.20
C PRO A 30 -8.68 -5.60 -17.60
N LEU A 31 -8.07 -4.47 -17.22
CA LEU A 31 -6.77 -4.46 -16.55
C LEU A 31 -6.93 -4.58 -15.03
N ASN A 32 -6.08 -5.42 -14.45
CA ASN A 32 -5.87 -5.47 -13.02
C ASN A 32 -4.58 -4.72 -12.67
N VAL A 33 -4.51 -4.24 -11.44
CA VAL A 33 -3.35 -3.54 -10.90
C VAL A 33 -2.94 -4.13 -9.57
N GLY A 34 -1.67 -3.97 -9.25
CA GLY A 34 -1.12 -4.19 -7.93
C GLY A 34 -0.12 -3.10 -7.63
N ALA A 35 0.31 -3.03 -6.39
CA ALA A 35 1.34 -2.10 -5.95
C ALA A 35 2.21 -2.77 -4.90
N ILE A 36 3.49 -2.39 -4.89
CA ILE A 36 4.45 -2.70 -3.84
C ILE A 36 4.93 -1.38 -3.22
N ALA A 37 5.02 -1.35 -1.89
CA ALA A 37 5.67 -0.28 -1.16
C ALA A 37 6.78 -0.86 -0.30
N ILE A 38 7.99 -0.34 -0.49
CA ILE A 38 9.17 -0.66 0.30
C ILE A 38 9.41 0.52 1.24
N MET A 39 9.12 0.27 2.51
CA MET A 39 9.33 1.24 3.58
C MET A 39 10.69 0.96 4.24
N PRO A 40 11.28 1.95 4.93
CA PRO A 40 12.48 1.74 5.74
C PRO A 40 12.22 0.75 6.88
N GLU A 41 13.28 0.27 7.52
CA GLU A 41 13.15 -0.62 8.67
C GLU A 41 12.41 0.03 9.85
N GLY A 42 11.67 -0.77 10.62
CA GLY A 42 10.80 -0.32 11.71
C GLY A 42 9.44 0.22 11.27
N TRP A 43 9.31 0.62 10.00
CA TRP A 43 8.03 1.01 9.42
C TRP A 43 7.18 -0.22 9.12
N LYS A 44 5.88 -0.11 9.37
CA LYS A 44 4.95 -1.23 9.17
C LYS A 44 3.57 -0.77 8.75
N LEU A 45 2.79 -1.71 8.22
CA LEU A 45 1.37 -1.50 7.95
C LEU A 45 0.64 -1.14 9.25
N ALA A 46 -0.25 -0.15 9.19
CA ALA A 46 -1.03 0.25 10.34
C ALA A 46 -1.97 -0.89 10.82
N PRO A 47 -1.98 -1.19 12.13
CA PRO A 47 -2.88 -2.19 12.70
C PRO A 47 -4.36 -1.86 12.47
N LYS A 48 -5.18 -2.87 12.14
CA LYS A 48 -6.60 -2.70 11.80
C LYS A 48 -7.42 -2.09 12.95
N ASP A 49 -7.05 -2.35 14.19
CA ASP A 49 -7.67 -1.81 15.40
C ASP A 49 -7.47 -0.29 15.53
N ARG A 50 -6.29 0.22 15.17
CA ARG A 50 -5.97 1.66 15.25
C ARG A 50 -6.44 2.49 14.06
N LEU A 51 -6.94 1.86 12.99
CA LEU A 51 -7.37 2.56 11.80
C LEU A 51 -8.70 3.33 12.01
N PRO A 52 -8.75 4.64 11.71
CA PRO A 52 -9.99 5.43 11.67
C PRO A 52 -11.05 4.81 10.76
N LYS A 53 -12.34 4.96 11.13
CA LYS A 53 -13.47 4.46 10.33
C LYS A 53 -13.48 5.00 8.90
N ALA A 54 -13.08 6.25 8.71
CA ALA A 54 -12.99 6.88 7.40
C ALA A 54 -11.98 6.17 6.48
N LEU A 55 -10.77 5.89 6.98
CA LEU A 55 -9.72 5.17 6.23
C LEU A 55 -10.12 3.74 5.92
N LYS A 56 -10.77 3.04 6.85
CA LYS A 56 -11.32 1.69 6.60
C LYS A 56 -12.34 1.67 5.46
N LYS A 57 -13.14 2.73 5.34
CA LYS A 57 -14.15 2.86 4.27
C LYS A 57 -13.49 3.16 2.92
N GLU A 58 -12.48 4.03 2.89
CA GLU A 58 -11.69 4.37 1.70
C GLU A 58 -10.97 3.14 1.12
N MET A 59 -10.41 2.31 2.00
CA MET A 59 -9.69 1.08 1.60
C MET A 59 -10.60 -0.13 1.37
N LYS A 60 -11.93 0.02 1.36
CA LYS A 60 -12.84 -1.14 1.30
C LYS A 60 -12.66 -1.93 0.00
N GLY A 61 -12.12 -3.13 0.13
CA GLY A 61 -11.82 -4.04 -0.99
C GLY A 61 -10.35 -4.03 -1.43
N LEU A 62 -9.50 -3.20 -0.82
CA LEU A 62 -8.05 -3.23 -0.96
C LEU A 62 -7.43 -3.81 0.31
N ALA A 63 -6.69 -4.90 0.17
CA ALA A 63 -5.96 -5.52 1.26
C ALA A 63 -4.46 -5.43 1.00
N TRP A 64 -3.74 -4.87 1.97
CA TRP A 64 -2.29 -4.87 2.00
C TRP A 64 -1.80 -6.07 2.80
N ALA A 65 -0.82 -6.78 2.25
CA ALA A 65 -0.15 -7.89 2.91
C ALA A 65 1.34 -7.58 3.04
N GLN A 66 1.97 -8.13 4.08
CA GLN A 66 3.42 -8.11 4.20
C GLN A 66 4.01 -9.05 3.14
N TYR A 67 5.13 -8.65 2.53
CA TYR A 67 5.83 -9.47 1.54
C TYR A 67 6.39 -10.76 2.14
N SER A 68 6.95 -10.66 3.36
CA SER A 68 7.44 -11.79 4.14
C SER A 68 7.36 -11.49 5.63
N LYS A 69 7.37 -12.53 6.48
CA LYS A 69 7.48 -12.40 7.94
C LYS A 69 8.77 -11.68 8.36
N ASP A 70 9.86 -11.91 7.62
CA ASP A 70 11.17 -11.32 7.92
C ASP A 70 11.30 -9.87 7.43
N LYS A 71 10.41 -9.45 6.52
CA LYS A 71 10.43 -8.11 5.89
C LYS A 71 9.07 -7.42 6.05
N PRO A 72 8.65 -7.08 7.29
CA PRO A 72 7.35 -6.47 7.56
C PRO A 72 7.22 -5.03 7.02
N ASN A 73 8.34 -4.41 6.66
CA ASN A 73 8.45 -3.10 6.04
C ASN A 73 8.14 -3.09 4.54
N ILE A 74 8.07 -4.26 3.91
CA ILE A 74 7.68 -4.39 2.50
C ILE A 74 6.23 -4.87 2.47
N VAL A 75 5.37 -4.10 1.81
CA VAL A 75 3.95 -4.41 1.68
C VAL A 75 3.53 -4.45 0.22
N VAL A 76 2.63 -5.38 -0.08
CA VAL A 76 2.09 -5.62 -1.41
C VAL A 76 0.58 -5.62 -1.38
N ALA A 77 -0.04 -5.16 -2.46
CA ALA A 77 -1.48 -5.23 -2.68
C ALA A 77 -1.78 -5.63 -4.13
N GLY A 78 -2.87 -6.37 -4.32
CA GLY A 78 -3.33 -6.82 -5.63
C GLY A 78 -3.12 -8.32 -5.88
N PRO A 79 -3.52 -8.82 -7.07
CA PRO A 79 -4.15 -8.06 -8.16
C PRO A 79 -5.61 -7.64 -7.83
N VAL A 80 -5.98 -6.40 -8.14
CA VAL A 80 -7.35 -5.85 -8.03
C VAL A 80 -7.77 -5.14 -9.31
N GLN A 81 -9.08 -4.92 -9.51
CA GLN A 81 -9.61 -4.26 -10.71
C GLN A 81 -9.09 -2.82 -10.82
N GLY A 82 -8.37 -2.51 -11.90
CA GLY A 82 -7.69 -1.23 -12.10
C GLY A 82 -8.63 -0.03 -12.15
N GLU A 83 -9.80 -0.17 -12.78
CA GLU A 83 -10.80 0.92 -12.86
C GLU A 83 -11.31 1.35 -11.48
N ARG A 84 -11.41 0.40 -10.53
CA ARG A 84 -11.90 0.68 -9.18
C ARG A 84 -10.79 1.17 -8.25
N PHE A 85 -9.56 0.73 -8.49
CA PHE A 85 -8.40 1.00 -7.63
C PHE A 85 -7.31 1.76 -8.39
N GLU A 86 -7.70 2.75 -9.18
CA GLU A 86 -6.76 3.72 -9.80
C GLU A 86 -5.98 4.49 -8.74
N THR A 87 -6.61 4.73 -7.59
CA THR A 87 -5.99 5.30 -6.41
C THR A 87 -5.99 4.28 -5.28
N MET A 88 -4.81 3.93 -4.80
CA MET A 88 -4.61 3.01 -3.69
C MET A 88 -4.15 3.75 -2.43
N THR A 89 -4.89 3.58 -1.34
CA THR A 89 -4.54 4.16 -0.04
C THR A 89 -3.79 3.12 0.80
N LEU A 90 -2.56 3.45 1.18
CA LEU A 90 -1.70 2.64 2.05
C LEU A 90 -1.60 3.31 3.43
N PRO A 91 -2.11 2.67 4.51
CA PRO A 91 -1.96 3.22 5.85
C PRO A 91 -0.67 2.73 6.48
N ILE A 92 0.21 3.67 6.81
CA ILE A 92 1.54 3.41 7.34
C ILE A 92 1.57 3.81 8.81
N LEU A 93 2.17 2.96 9.64
CA LEU A 93 2.49 3.27 11.02
C LEU A 93 3.98 3.63 11.12
N ALA A 94 4.25 4.87 11.55
CA ALA A 94 5.60 5.32 11.84
C ALA A 94 6.17 4.61 13.09
N PRO A 95 7.47 4.25 13.09
CA PRO A 95 8.14 3.74 14.27
C PRO A 95 8.25 4.81 15.35
N ASP A 96 8.59 4.37 16.56
CA ASP A 96 8.84 5.26 17.69
C ASP A 96 10.33 5.16 18.11
N PRO A 97 11.15 6.18 17.79
CA PRO A 97 12.57 6.20 18.14
C PRO A 97 12.84 6.16 19.66
N ASN A 98 11.85 6.50 20.49
CA ASN A 98 12.01 6.45 21.96
C ASN A 98 12.02 5.01 22.47
N THR A 99 11.35 4.10 21.76
CA THR A 99 11.24 2.68 22.13
C THR A 99 12.09 1.78 21.23
N GLN A 100 12.35 2.19 19.98
CA GLN A 100 13.18 1.49 19.01
C GLN A 100 14.46 2.27 18.75
N LYS A 101 15.56 1.86 19.39
CA LYS A 101 16.86 2.54 19.28
C LYS A 101 17.49 2.45 17.90
N ASP A 102 17.09 1.46 17.10
CA ASP A 102 17.64 1.21 15.76
C ASP A 102 17.07 2.17 14.70
N VAL A 103 16.04 2.95 15.04
CA VAL A 103 15.36 3.86 14.11
C VAL A 103 15.41 5.29 14.63
N PRO A 104 16.43 6.10 14.28
CA PRO A 104 16.56 7.47 14.74
C PRO A 104 15.54 8.41 14.07
N PHE A 105 15.40 9.62 14.61
CA PHE A 105 14.71 10.69 13.88
C PHE A 105 15.58 11.15 12.71
N ASP A 106 15.16 10.82 11.48
CA ASP A 106 15.87 11.21 10.27
C ASP A 106 14.92 11.30 9.07
N LYS A 107 15.44 11.71 7.92
CA LYS A 107 14.78 11.66 6.62
C LYS A 107 14.91 10.26 6.02
N TYR A 108 13.77 9.64 5.82
CA TYR A 108 13.66 8.30 5.26
C TYR A 108 13.18 8.31 3.80
N THR A 109 13.63 7.33 3.02
CA THR A 109 13.20 7.12 1.63
C THR A 109 12.19 5.98 1.55
N PHE A 110 11.13 6.19 0.77
CA PHE A 110 10.11 5.19 0.48
C PHE A 110 10.13 4.90 -1.01
N TYR A 111 10.06 3.63 -1.39
CA TYR A 111 9.96 3.22 -2.79
C TYR A 111 8.59 2.61 -3.05
N TYR A 112 8.02 2.94 -4.20
CA TYR A 112 6.72 2.46 -4.65
C TYR A 112 6.87 1.91 -6.07
N GLY A 113 6.16 0.82 -6.37
CA GLY A 113 6.15 0.16 -7.67
C GLY A 113 4.82 -0.49 -7.98
#